data_AF-A0A8S2Z2G9-F1
#
_entry.id   AF-A0A8S2Z2G9-F1
#
_cell.length_a   1.000
_cell.length_b   1.000
_cell.length_c   1.000
_cell.angle_alpha   90.00
_cell.angle_beta   90.00
_cell.angle_gamma   90.00
#
_symmetry.space_group_name_H-M   'P 1'
#
loop_
_entity.id
_entity.type
_entity.pdbx_description
1 polymer ?
#
loop_
_entity_poly.entity_id
_entity_poly.type
_entity_poly.pdbx_seq_one_letter_code
_entity_poly.pdbx_strand_id
1 'polypeptide(L)' 'TFQNDALKIHNILRARHCVSPLVLDEEMNIRAQIYAEHLAEKDGKLIHSTDRNDRFGENLYAITRKTPITNLA' A
#
# COMPACT_ATOMS: atom_id res chain seq x y z
N THR A 1 -3.50 7.37 11.51
CA THR A 1 -4.11 6.90 10.24
C THR A 1 -3.20 5.86 9.64
N PHE A 2 -3.71 4.96 8.81
CA PHE A 2 -2.91 3.90 8.18
C PHE A 2 -1.65 4.43 7.49
N GLN A 3 -1.74 5.57 6.79
CA GLN A 3 -0.61 6.20 6.09
C GLN A 3 0.50 6.64 7.05
N ASN A 4 0.15 7.22 8.20
CA ASN A 4 1.13 7.65 9.20
C ASN A 4 1.83 6.46 9.87
N ASP A 5 1.10 5.38 10.13
CA ASP A 5 1.67 4.16 10.71
C ASP A 5 2.62 3.48 9.71
N ALA A 6 2.23 3.41 8.43
CA ALA A 6 3.08 2.94 7.36
C ALA A 6 4.34 3.79 7.22
N LEU A 7 4.23 5.13 7.19
CA LEU A 7 5.37 6.05 7.12
C LEU A 7 6.33 5.85 8.29
N LYS A 8 5.79 5.71 9.51
CA LYS A 8 6.60 5.51 10.72
C LYS A 8 7.46 4.25 10.63
N ILE A 9 6.89 3.12 10.21
CA ILE A 9 7.64 1.87 10.05
C ILE A 9 8.70 1.99 8.96
N HIS A 10 8.37 2.60 7.81
CA HIS A 10 9.35 2.85 6.76
C HIS A 10 10.53 3.68 7.27
N ASN A 11 10.26 4.76 8.01
CA ASN A 11 11.31 5.62 8.54
C ASN A 11 12.16 4.95 9.63
N ILE A 12 11.58 4.05 10.44
CA ILE A 12 12.35 3.20 11.36
C ILE A 12 13.35 2.32 10.60
N LEU A 13 12.91 1.68 9.51
CA LEU A 13 13.78 0.82 8.71
C LEU A 13 14.84 1.63 7.96
N ARG A 14 14.46 2.78 7.38
CA ARG A 14 15.38 3.71 6.69
C ARG A 14 16.48 4.23 7.61
N ALA A 15 16.15 4.56 8.85
CA ALA A 15 17.12 4.95 9.85
C ALA A 15 18.15 3.84 10.15
N ARG A 16 17.72 2.56 10.19
CA ARG A 16 18.64 1.41 10.36
C ARG A 16 19.64 1.26 9.21
N HIS A 17 19.28 1.75 8.02
CA HIS A 17 20.14 1.78 6.84
C HIS A 17 20.84 3.13 6.63
N CYS A 18 20.78 4.05 7.61
CA CYS A 18 21.42 5.36 7.55
C CYS A 18 20.99 6.22 6.35
N VAL A 19 19.73 6.10 5.90
CA VAL A 19 19.19 6.93 4.80
C VAL A 19 18.11 7.89 5.31
N SER A 20 17.97 9.04 4.63
CA SER A 20 17.04 10.12 5.01
C SER A 20 15.59 9.65 5.15
N PRO A 21 14.78 10.20 6.07
CA PRO A 21 13.38 9.83 6.21
C PRO A 21 12.55 10.25 4.98
N LEU A 22 11.45 9.55 4.76
CA LEU A 22 10.41 9.92 3.81
C LEU A 22 9.39 10.86 4.48
N VAL A 23 8.60 11.52 3.65
CA VAL A 23 7.41 12.28 4.01
C VAL A 23 6.22 11.76 3.20
N LEU A 24 5.00 11.95 3.71
CA LEU A 24 3.80 11.64 2.93
C LEU A 24 3.60 12.68 1.84
N ASP A 25 3.12 12.21 0.69
CA ASP A 25 2.63 13.03 -0.41
C ASP A 25 1.12 12.76 -0.57
N GLU A 26 0.31 13.83 -0.56
CA GLU A 26 -1.14 13.71 -0.57
C GLU A 26 -1.67 13.10 -1.88
N GLU A 27 -1.10 13.50 -3.01
CA GLU A 27 -1.48 12.99 -4.32
C GLU A 27 -1.13 11.50 -4.45
N MET A 28 0.04 11.11 -3.96
CA MET A 28 0.48 9.71 -3.94
C MET A 28 -0.43 8.84 -3.07
N ASN A 29 -0.90 9.35 -1.93
CA ASN A 29 -1.87 8.63 -1.10
C ASN A 29 -3.20 8.40 -1.83
N ILE A 30 -3.69 9.41 -2.56
CA ILE A 30 -4.92 9.30 -3.35
C ILE A 30 -4.75 8.25 -4.46
N ARG A 31 -3.66 8.30 -5.22
CA ARG A 31 -3.36 7.34 -6.28
C ARG A 31 -3.23 5.91 -5.74
N ALA A 32 -2.50 5.73 -4.64
CA ALA A 32 -2.32 4.42 -4.01
C ALA A 32 -3.66 3.83 -3.52
N GLN A 33 -4.55 4.66 -2.97
CA GLN A 33 -5.87 4.22 -2.53
C GLN A 33 -6.76 3.79 -3.71
N ILE A 34 -6.81 4.60 -4.77
CA ILE A 34 -7.55 4.26 -6.01
C ILE A 34 -7.05 2.95 -6.60
N TYR A 35 -5.73 2.74 -6.62
CA TYR A 35 -5.16 1.51 -7.16
C TYR A 35 -5.44 0.30 -6.27
N ALA A 36 -5.39 0.45 -4.94
CA ALA A 36 -5.76 -0.61 -4.02
C ALA A 36 -7.22 -1.06 -4.20
N GLU A 37 -8.14 -0.12 -4.41
CA GLU A 37 -9.56 -0.39 -4.72
C GLU A 37 -9.70 -1.14 -6.04
N HIS A 38 -9.00 -0.68 -7.08
CA HIS A 38 -8.95 -1.36 -8.38
C HIS A 38 -8.45 -2.81 -8.30
N LEU A 39 -7.41 -3.07 -7.49
CA LEU A 39 -6.89 -4.42 -7.28
C LEU A 39 -7.85 -5.29 -6.46
N ALA A 40 -8.56 -4.70 -5.48
CA ALA A 40 -9.55 -5.42 -4.69
C ALA A 40 -10.73 -5.92 -5.56
N GLU A 41 -11.16 -5.14 -6.55
CA GLU A 41 -12.17 -5.56 -7.54
C GLU A 41 -11.67 -6.70 -8.45
N LYS A 42 -10.35 -6.83 -8.64
CA LYS A 42 -9.70 -7.84 -9.50
C LYS A 42 -9.19 -9.05 -8.72
N ASP A 43 -10.00 -9.56 -7.79
CA ASP A 43 -9.69 -10.70 -6.90
C ASP A 43 -8.45 -10.50 -6.00
N GLY A 44 -8.01 -9.26 -5.78
CA GLY A 44 -6.85 -8.96 -4.93
C GLY A 44 -5.51 -9.43 -5.52
N LYS A 45 -5.41 -9.55 -6.85
CA LYS A 45 -4.14 -9.88 -7.51
C LYS A 45 -3.10 -8.80 -7.25
N LEU A 46 -1.87 -9.20 -6.96
CA LEU A 46 -0.73 -8.29 -6.77
C LEU A 46 -0.07 -8.01 -8.12
N ILE A 47 -0.69 -7.16 -8.92
CA ILE A 47 -0.17 -6.73 -10.23
C ILE A 47 0.22 -5.28 -10.09
N HIS A 48 1.44 -4.94 -10.51
CA HIS A 48 1.91 -3.56 -10.49
C HIS A 48 1.13 -2.66 -11.44
N SER A 49 0.96 -1.40 -11.07
CA SER A 49 0.37 -0.41 -11.96
C SER A 49 1.18 -0.32 -13.26
N THR A 50 0.49 -0.36 -14.41
CA THR A 50 1.14 -0.34 -15.73
C THR A 50 1.15 1.05 -16.35
N ASP A 51 0.72 2.07 -15.61
CA ASP A 51 0.75 3.44 -16.10
C ASP A 51 2.22 3.87 -16.24
N ARG A 52 2.71 3.94 -17.48
CA ARG A 52 4.09 4.31 -17.78
C ARG A 52 4.39 5.77 -17.46
N ASN A 53 3.37 6.58 -17.15
CA ASN A 53 3.55 7.93 -16.63
C ASN A 53 3.79 7.96 -15.12
N ASP A 54 3.56 6.84 -14.42
CA ASP A 54 3.83 6.71 -13.00
C ASP A 54 5.34 6.50 -12.80
N ARG A 55 6.02 7.57 -12.41
CA ARG A 55 7.47 7.58 -12.14
C ARG A 55 7.81 7.05 -10.73
N PHE A 56 6.82 6.50 -10.03
CA PHE A 56 6.94 6.09 -8.63
C PHE A 56 7.20 4.60 -8.51
N GLY A 57 8.03 4.23 -7.54
CA GLY A 57 8.15 2.82 -7.14
C GLY A 57 6.92 2.38 -6.38
N GLU A 58 6.54 1.11 -6.51
CA GLU A 58 5.33 0.57 -5.91
C GLU A 58 5.61 -0.71 -5.12
N ASN A 59 5.00 -0.82 -3.93
CA ASN A 59 4.95 -2.04 -3.14
C ASN A 59 3.49 -2.43 -2.94
N LEU A 60 3.13 -3.68 -3.22
CA LEU A 60 1.77 -4.18 -3.08
C LEU A 60 1.69 -5.25 -2.00
N TYR A 61 0.61 -5.21 -1.21
CA TYR A 61 0.30 -6.22 -0.21
C TYR A 61 -1.20 -6.45 -0.16
N ALA A 62 -1.63 -7.70 -0.19
CA ALA A 62 -3.01 -8.11 -0.02
C ALA A 62 -3.06 -9.41 0.79
N ILE A 63 -4.13 -9.55 1.58
CA ILE A 63 -4.46 -10.78 2.28
C ILE A 63 -5.87 -11.17 1.88
N THR A 64 -6.03 -12.32 1.24
CA THR A 64 -7.34 -12.88 0.93
C THR A 64 -7.65 -14.01 1.92
N ARG A 65 -8.81 -13.95 2.56
CA ARG A 65 -9.32 -15.07 3.36
C ARG A 65 -10.27 -15.88 2.50
N LYS A 66 -9.98 -17.18 2.35
CA LYS A 66 -10.86 -18.13 1.62
C LYS A 66 -12.05 -18.58 2.46
N THR A 67 -12.01 -18.39 3.77
CA THR A 67 -13.11 -18.73 4.70
C THR A 67 -14.03 -17.53 4.91
N PRO A 68 -15.35 -17.67 4.64
CA PRO A 68 -16.34 -16.69 5.07
C PRO A 68 -16.27 -16.49 6.58
N ILE A 69 -16.60 -15.29 7.06
CA ILE A 69 -16.81 -15.07 8.50
C ILE A 69 -18.09 -15.81 8.87
N THR A 70 -17.97 -17.09 9.24
CA THR A 70 -19.02 -17.81 9.95
C THR A 70 -18.85 -17.51 11.43
N ASN A 71 -19.91 -16.96 12.03
CA ASN A 71 -20.04 -16.53 13.43
C ASN A 71 -19.62 -15.09 13.73
N LEU A 72 -20.48 -14.15 13.31
CA LEU A 72 -20.88 -13.07 14.20
C LEU A 72 -22.20 -13.50 14.85
N ALA A 73 -22.11 -14.14 16.01
CA ALA A 73 -23.21 -14.38 16.94
C ALA A 73 -22.86 -13.68 18.27
#